data_AF-A0A945ZCP8-F1
#
_entry.id   AF-A0A945ZCP8-F1
#
_cell.length_a   1.000
_cell.length_b   1.000
_cell.length_c   1.000
_cell.angle_alpha   90.00
_cell.angle_beta   90.00
_cell.angle_gamma   90.00
#
_symmetry.space_group_name_H-M   'P 1'
#
loop_
_entity.id
_entity.type
_entity.pdbx_description
1 polymer ?
#
loop_
_entity_poly.entity_id
_entity_poly.type
_entity_poly.pdbx_seq_one_letter_code
_entity_poly.pdbx_strand_id
1 'polypeptide(L)'
;MSRNILLTLLVALSVLSGLNNASAATDRQLSDFITNKAPESFFPDAERLGPVSGTPAVAIAYRGDEELGYVFLNSDFVDATGYSGKPIHMVVAMAKDGTLKRISLVEHHEPIVLIGIPEKRITAVLDGYVGRNVVAIAREEEEERQLDIVSGATVTIMVMEDSILRSAIKVARRFKLGGLIDKSAVQAKTKASVEMSVKTVLSWDEMVANGAVRRLNLSVEEVNRAFIAGGDEKAIARPEPGPPEVPFIELYTALVSVPSIGLSLLGEAEYRNLTKRLQPNQQAILLLGRGRYSFKGSGYVRGGIFDRFHVVQGDNSLRFRDRTHKRLRQVKAEGAPDFTEIDLFRTPKKSTLDPVEPWRLELLVGRLTGPTSKAFVAFTLGYQLPDTFIRVESLPNPVASVVEVATEAPPLWQKLWRQKRWEIVVLGLALGFVTVLFFVQDWMVRAPVLTERVRIGFLIFTLFGLGFYANAQLSVVNVMTFLNALLTNFSWTYFLMEPLIFMLWFSVGASLMFWGRGAFCGWLCPFGALQELLNKCPSSK
;
A
#
# COMPACT_ATOMS: atom_id res chain seq x y z
N MET A 1 52.81 40.04 12.57
CA MET A 1 51.45 40.14 13.12
C MET A 1 51.55 40.36 14.62
N SER A 2 51.12 41.53 15.10
CA SER A 2 51.21 41.91 16.52
C SER A 2 50.20 41.15 17.36
N ARG A 3 50.51 40.93 18.64
CA ARG A 3 49.66 40.23 19.64
C ARG A 3 48.22 40.77 19.70
N ASN A 4 48.04 42.04 19.32
CA ASN A 4 46.74 42.68 19.23
C ASN A 4 45.89 42.14 18.07
N ILE A 5 46.47 41.84 16.90
CA ILE A 5 45.74 41.28 15.76
C ILE A 5 45.22 39.87 16.08
N LEU A 6 46.00 39.09 16.83
CA LEU A 6 45.61 37.74 17.24
C LEU A 6 44.45 37.77 18.26
N LEU A 7 44.46 38.73 19.19
CA LEU A 7 43.35 38.92 20.14
C LEU A 7 42.07 39.40 19.43
N THR A 8 42.17 40.32 18.47
CA THR A 8 41.00 40.79 17.72
C THR A 8 40.40 39.68 16.87
N LEU A 9 41.23 38.81 16.28
CA LEU A 9 40.77 37.62 15.55
C LEU A 9 40.12 36.59 16.49
N LEU A 10 40.66 36.36 17.69
CA LEU A 10 40.07 35.43 18.66
C LEU A 10 38.74 35.92 19.23
N VAL A 11 38.57 37.23 19.44
CA VAL A 11 37.30 37.83 19.87
C VAL A 11 36.28 37.86 18.72
N ALA A 12 36.72 38.13 17.49
CA ALA A 12 35.83 38.06 16.32
C ALA A 12 35.36 36.62 16.06
N LEU A 13 36.21 35.61 16.31
CA LEU A 13 35.86 34.20 16.13
C LEU A 13 34.90 33.69 17.23
N SER A 14 35.03 34.18 18.48
CA SER A 14 34.10 33.83 19.55
C SER A 14 32.74 34.51 19.42
N VAL A 15 32.68 35.74 18.87
CA VAL A 15 31.42 36.42 18.55
C VAL A 15 30.72 35.82 17.32
N LEU A 16 31.46 35.34 16.31
CA LEU A 16 30.85 34.61 15.18
C LEU A 16 30.39 33.19 15.56
N SER A 17 30.96 32.60 16.61
CA SER A 17 30.53 31.28 17.10
C SER A 17 29.25 31.34 17.95
N GLY A 18 28.88 32.50 18.47
CA GLY A 18 27.70 32.71 19.34
C GLY A 18 26.40 33.06 18.61
N LEU A 19 26.42 33.30 17.29
CA LEU A 19 25.24 33.76 16.53
C LEU A 19 24.61 32.70 15.61
N ASN A 20 25.11 31.47 15.63
CA ASN A 20 24.45 30.31 15.01
C ASN A 20 23.71 29.48 16.07
N ASN A 21 22.89 30.12 16.90
CA ASN A 21 21.66 29.46 17.34
C ASN A 21 20.72 29.43 16.13
N ALA A 22 21.04 28.53 15.18
CA ALA A 22 20.02 27.95 14.35
C ALA A 22 18.98 27.42 15.34
N SER A 23 17.82 28.09 15.42
CA SER A 23 16.60 27.41 15.83
C SER A 23 16.43 26.27 14.83
N ALA A 24 17.02 25.12 15.15
CA ALA A 24 16.45 23.86 14.77
C ALA A 24 15.02 23.96 15.28
N ALA A 25 14.05 24.10 14.37
CA ALA A 25 12.65 23.98 14.71
C ALA A 25 12.54 22.66 15.48
N THR A 26 12.32 22.75 16.79
CA THR A 26 12.15 21.58 17.65
C THR A 26 10.97 20.84 17.07
N ASP A 27 11.22 19.64 16.52
CA ASP A 27 10.14 18.77 16.04
C ASP A 27 9.26 18.52 17.26
N ARG A 28 8.04 19.06 17.25
CA ARG A 28 7.10 18.91 18.37
C ARG A 28 6.80 17.44 18.54
N GLN A 29 6.93 16.94 19.76
CA GLN A 29 6.70 15.54 20.08
C GLN A 29 5.38 15.37 20.84
N LEU A 30 4.82 14.16 20.83
CA LEU A 30 3.62 13.84 21.60
C LEU A 30 3.69 14.30 23.07
N SER A 31 4.85 14.12 23.72
CA SER A 31 5.08 14.52 25.11
C SER A 31 4.82 16.00 25.36
N ASP A 32 5.10 16.87 24.39
CA ASP A 32 4.93 18.32 24.53
C ASP A 32 3.47 18.71 24.72
N PHE A 33 2.54 17.87 24.23
CA PHE A 33 1.11 18.17 24.20
C PHE A 33 0.29 17.42 25.25
N ILE A 34 0.79 16.30 25.76
CA ILE A 34 0.07 15.48 26.75
C ILE A 34 0.59 15.64 28.17
N THR A 35 1.82 16.13 28.35
CA THR A 35 2.39 16.35 29.69
C THR A 35 1.56 17.40 30.43
N ASN A 36 1.13 17.09 31.66
CA ASN A 36 0.26 17.93 32.50
C ASN A 36 -1.20 18.08 32.00
N LYS A 37 -1.66 17.27 31.04
CA LYS A 37 -3.09 17.19 30.70
C LYS A 37 -3.78 16.13 31.55
N ALA A 38 -5.01 16.44 31.97
CA ALA A 38 -5.87 15.50 32.67
C ALA A 38 -6.20 14.31 31.73
N PRO A 39 -6.03 13.05 32.14
CA PRO A 39 -6.29 11.88 31.30
C PRO A 39 -7.71 11.86 30.69
N GLU A 40 -8.68 12.40 31.42
CA GLU A 40 -10.09 12.54 31.04
C GLU A 40 -10.30 13.39 29.77
N SER A 41 -9.32 14.26 29.45
CA SER A 41 -9.36 15.07 28.24
C SER A 41 -9.25 14.24 26.95
N PHE A 42 -8.64 13.05 27.03
CA PHE A 42 -8.45 12.12 25.90
C PHE A 42 -9.49 10.99 25.88
N PHE A 43 -9.80 10.42 27.05
CA PHE A 43 -10.83 9.41 27.23
C PHE A 43 -11.64 9.78 28.47
N PRO A 44 -12.98 9.91 28.41
CA PRO A 44 -13.78 10.37 29.55
C PRO A 44 -13.56 9.61 30.85
N ASP A 45 -13.22 8.33 30.75
CA ASP A 45 -13.06 7.43 31.90
C ASP A 45 -11.60 7.04 32.17
N ALA A 46 -10.62 7.78 31.62
CA ALA A 46 -9.21 7.53 31.91
C ALA A 46 -8.80 8.13 33.25
N GLU A 47 -8.05 7.35 34.02
CA GLU A 47 -7.48 7.75 35.31
C GLU A 47 -5.98 8.05 35.20
N ARG A 48 -5.28 7.47 34.22
CA ARG A 48 -3.88 7.80 33.90
C ARG A 48 -3.51 7.57 32.44
N LEU A 49 -2.41 8.19 32.03
CA LEU A 49 -1.67 7.86 30.81
C LEU A 49 -0.39 7.09 31.18
N GLY A 50 -0.09 6.03 30.44
CA GLY A 50 1.20 5.34 30.50
C GLY A 50 2.34 6.18 29.88
N PRO A 51 3.59 5.73 30.05
CA PRO A 51 4.73 6.41 29.45
C PRO A 51 4.63 6.44 27.93
N VAL A 52 5.04 7.56 27.32
CA VAL A 52 5.18 7.67 25.87
C VAL A 52 6.28 6.71 25.41
N SER A 53 5.96 5.82 24.47
CA SER A 53 6.89 4.78 24.04
C SER A 53 6.85 4.43 22.55
N GLY A 54 7.99 3.91 22.09
CA GLY A 54 8.25 3.48 20.72
C GLY A 54 8.40 4.62 19.70
N THR A 55 8.63 4.22 18.44
CA THR A 55 8.90 5.14 17.34
C THR A 55 8.04 4.73 16.14
N PRO A 56 7.04 5.53 15.71
CA PRO A 56 6.64 6.83 16.28
C PRO A 56 6.02 6.74 17.69
N ALA A 57 5.93 7.85 18.42
CA ALA A 57 5.54 7.87 19.83
C ALA A 57 4.05 7.59 20.06
N VAL A 58 3.72 6.75 21.05
CA VAL A 58 2.33 6.47 21.50
C VAL A 58 2.28 6.38 23.03
N ALA A 59 1.23 6.91 23.64
CA ALA A 59 0.88 6.68 25.06
C ALA A 59 -0.39 5.83 25.14
N ILE A 60 -0.52 5.02 26.20
CA ILE A 60 -1.72 4.20 26.44
C ILE A 60 -2.53 4.83 27.57
N ALA A 61 -3.85 4.96 27.39
CA ALA A 61 -4.76 5.43 28.43
C ALA A 61 -5.31 4.26 29.26
N TYR A 62 -5.44 4.45 30.57
CA TYR A 62 -5.86 3.40 31.51
C TYR A 62 -7.02 3.85 32.39
N ARG A 63 -7.89 2.89 32.76
CA ARG A 63 -8.80 2.96 33.91
C ARG A 63 -8.38 1.86 34.89
N GLY A 64 -7.80 2.22 36.03
CA GLY A 64 -7.04 1.29 36.87
C GLY A 64 -5.94 0.57 36.07
N ASP A 65 -6.09 -0.74 35.92
CA ASP A 65 -5.20 -1.61 35.14
C ASP A 65 -5.73 -1.93 33.73
N GLU A 66 -6.95 -1.50 33.40
CA GLU A 66 -7.53 -1.73 32.08
C GLU A 66 -7.01 -0.70 31.06
N GLU A 67 -6.41 -1.20 29.97
CA GLU A 67 -6.07 -0.36 28.82
C GLU A 67 -7.33 0.06 28.05
N LEU A 68 -7.60 1.36 27.97
CA LEU A 68 -8.73 1.92 27.23
C LEU A 68 -8.40 2.10 25.74
N GLY A 69 -7.17 2.48 25.43
CA GLY A 69 -6.74 2.77 24.07
C GLY A 69 -5.45 3.58 23.97
N TYR A 70 -5.21 4.15 22.80
CA TYR A 70 -3.98 4.77 22.38
C TYR A 70 -4.15 6.28 22.19
N VAL A 71 -3.16 7.05 22.63
CA VAL A 71 -3.05 8.50 22.43
C VAL A 71 -1.78 8.77 21.64
N PHE A 72 -1.88 9.48 20.52
CA PHE A 72 -0.76 9.73 19.62
C PHE A 72 -0.89 11.07 18.89
N LEU A 73 0.23 11.55 18.34
CA LEU A 73 0.29 12.79 17.59
C LEU A 73 0.28 12.46 16.09
N ASN A 74 -0.69 12.96 15.33
CA ASN A 74 -0.85 12.65 13.90
C ASN A 74 0.45 12.89 13.09
N SER A 75 1.14 14.00 13.34
CA SER A 75 2.34 14.41 12.60
C SER A 75 3.56 13.52 12.83
N ASP A 76 3.55 12.68 13.88
CA ASP A 76 4.62 11.70 14.11
C ASP A 76 4.51 10.51 13.13
N PHE A 77 3.31 10.30 12.55
CA PHE A 77 3.02 9.16 11.69
C PHE A 77 2.92 9.52 10.21
N VAL A 78 2.51 10.75 9.87
CA VAL A 78 2.22 11.17 8.48
C VAL A 78 2.58 12.64 8.23
N ASP A 79 2.76 13.03 6.96
CA ASP A 79 2.95 14.44 6.60
C ASP A 79 1.63 15.21 6.74
N ALA A 80 1.46 15.88 7.87
CA ALA A 80 0.28 16.67 8.20
C ALA A 80 0.43 18.17 7.83
N THR A 81 1.21 18.50 6.80
CA THR A 81 1.48 19.91 6.49
C THR A 81 0.49 20.53 5.50
N GLY A 82 -0.11 21.66 5.89
CA GLY A 82 -0.99 22.48 5.05
C GLY A 82 -0.31 23.70 4.41
N TYR A 83 -1.10 24.75 4.16
CA TYR A 83 -0.67 25.97 3.43
C TYR A 83 0.43 26.74 4.15
N SER A 84 0.46 26.69 5.48
CA SER A 84 1.48 27.40 6.27
C SER A 84 2.89 26.85 6.06
N GLY A 85 2.98 25.64 5.51
CA GLY A 85 4.24 24.92 5.38
C GLY A 85 4.78 24.37 6.71
N LYS A 86 4.06 24.54 7.83
CA LYS A 86 4.33 23.89 9.11
C LYS A 86 3.35 22.74 9.34
N PRO A 87 3.75 21.67 10.07
CA PRO A 87 2.82 20.59 10.41
C PRO A 87 1.60 21.09 11.20
N ILE A 88 0.46 20.46 10.96
CA ILE A 88 -0.77 20.63 11.74
C ILE A 88 -0.79 19.52 12.78
N HIS A 89 -0.61 19.89 14.04
CA HIS A 89 -0.50 18.97 15.17
C HIS A 89 -1.87 18.73 15.80
N MET A 90 -2.27 17.46 15.81
CA MET A 90 -3.49 16.97 16.42
C MET A 90 -3.19 15.75 17.26
N VAL A 91 -3.61 15.81 18.54
CA VAL A 91 -3.57 14.64 19.42
C VAL A 91 -4.84 13.84 19.21
N VAL A 92 -4.67 12.57 18.84
CA VAL A 92 -5.75 11.64 18.54
C VAL A 92 -5.79 10.56 19.62
N ALA A 93 -6.97 10.34 20.19
CA ALA A 93 -7.27 9.27 21.13
C ALA A 93 -8.15 8.22 20.44
N MET A 94 -7.72 6.96 20.43
CA MET A 94 -8.37 5.85 19.73
C MET A 94 -8.49 4.63 20.65
N ALA A 95 -9.69 4.09 20.78
CA ALA A 95 -9.94 2.89 21.58
C ALA A 95 -9.34 1.62 20.95
N LYS A 96 -9.22 0.54 21.73
CA LYS A 96 -8.65 -0.75 21.29
C LYS A 96 -9.42 -1.43 20.16
N ASP A 97 -10.67 -1.07 19.94
CA ASP A 97 -11.49 -1.54 18.81
C ASP A 97 -11.26 -0.72 17.52
N GLY A 98 -10.43 0.33 17.57
CA GLY A 98 -10.21 1.27 16.46
C GLY A 98 -11.18 2.45 16.43
N THR A 99 -12.04 2.63 17.43
CA THR A 99 -12.98 3.75 17.48
C THR A 99 -12.28 5.04 17.93
N LEU A 100 -12.36 6.11 17.14
CA LEU A 100 -11.84 7.42 17.51
C LEU A 100 -12.65 8.00 18.67
N LYS A 101 -12.00 8.36 19.78
CA LYS A 101 -12.65 8.88 21.00
C LYS A 101 -12.51 10.39 21.16
N ARG A 102 -11.37 10.95 20.76
CA ARG A 102 -11.11 12.39 20.82
C ARG A 102 -10.10 12.78 19.75
N ILE A 103 -10.29 13.95 19.16
CA ILE A 103 -9.30 14.63 18.32
C ILE A 103 -9.14 16.03 18.90
N SER A 104 -7.91 16.41 19.22
CA SER A 104 -7.61 17.74 19.76
C SER A 104 -6.64 18.46 18.83
N LEU A 105 -7.07 19.56 18.22
CA LEU A 105 -6.18 20.47 17.51
C LEU A 105 -5.31 21.21 18.53
N VAL A 106 -4.02 20.86 18.59
CA VAL A 106 -3.11 21.36 19.64
C VAL A 106 -2.16 22.45 19.14
N GLU A 107 -1.80 22.43 17.85
CA GLU A 107 -1.01 23.49 17.23
C GLU A 107 -1.24 23.51 15.71
N HIS A 108 -1.52 24.69 15.15
CA HIS A 108 -1.53 24.90 13.71
C HIS A 108 -1.17 26.35 13.37
N HIS A 109 -0.71 26.58 12.14
CA HIS A 109 -0.31 27.91 11.66
C HIS A 109 -1.03 28.29 10.37
N GLU A 110 -2.18 27.66 10.12
CA GLU A 110 -2.89 27.73 8.85
C GLU A 110 -3.56 29.10 8.66
N PRO A 111 -3.44 29.72 7.47
CA PRO A 111 -4.00 31.03 7.20
C PRO A 111 -5.54 31.04 7.15
N ILE A 112 -6.19 29.87 7.26
CA ILE A 112 -7.64 29.74 7.26
C ILE A 112 -8.32 30.55 8.38
N VAL A 113 -7.65 30.71 9.52
CA VAL A 113 -8.15 31.55 10.62
C VAL A 113 -7.97 33.04 10.29
N LEU A 114 -6.90 33.40 9.57
CA LEU A 114 -6.62 34.76 9.13
C LEU A 114 -7.62 35.25 8.06
N ILE A 115 -8.17 34.36 7.25
CA ILE A 115 -9.26 34.68 6.30
C ILE A 115 -10.65 34.71 6.97
N GLY A 116 -10.70 34.64 8.30
CA GLY A 116 -11.92 34.85 9.08
C GLY A 116 -12.75 33.60 9.37
N ILE A 117 -12.24 32.38 9.09
CA ILE A 117 -12.91 31.15 9.52
C ILE A 117 -12.55 30.88 10.99
N PRO A 118 -13.52 30.89 11.93
CA PRO A 118 -13.23 30.66 13.34
C PRO A 118 -12.71 29.25 13.60
N GLU A 119 -11.76 29.10 14.50
CA GLU A 119 -11.20 27.80 14.90
C GLU A 119 -12.29 26.82 15.36
N LYS A 120 -13.34 27.30 16.01
CA LYS A 120 -14.50 26.48 16.41
C LYS A 120 -15.18 25.75 15.25
N ARG A 121 -15.15 26.30 14.03
CA ARG A 121 -15.68 25.61 12.85
C ARG A 121 -14.76 24.48 12.42
N ILE A 122 -13.45 24.65 12.58
CA ILE A 122 -12.46 23.62 12.28
C ILE A 122 -12.65 22.47 13.26
N THR A 123 -12.68 22.76 14.57
CA THR A 123 -12.89 21.73 15.60
C THR A 123 -14.22 20.99 15.42
N ALA A 124 -15.30 21.68 15.03
CA ALA A 124 -16.58 21.04 14.75
C ALA A 124 -16.53 20.03 13.59
N VAL A 125 -15.69 20.27 12.58
CA VAL A 125 -15.45 19.28 11.51
C VAL A 125 -14.68 18.08 12.07
N LEU A 126 -13.64 18.32 12.88
CA LEU A 126 -12.86 17.25 13.50
C LEU A 126 -13.72 16.38 14.44
N ASP A 127 -14.64 16.99 15.18
CA ASP A 127 -15.58 16.29 16.07
C ASP A 127 -16.48 15.30 15.31
N GLY A 128 -16.76 15.55 14.02
CA GLY A 128 -17.52 14.64 13.15
C GLY A 128 -16.83 13.29 12.86
N TYR A 129 -15.56 13.15 13.22
CA TYR A 129 -14.81 11.89 13.12
C TYR A 129 -14.82 11.08 14.43
N VAL A 130 -15.20 11.70 15.56
CA VAL A 130 -15.35 10.99 16.83
C VAL A 130 -16.46 9.96 16.70
N GLY A 131 -16.22 8.74 17.17
CA GLY A 131 -17.12 7.59 17.04
C GLY A 131 -16.93 6.76 15.78
N ARG A 132 -16.16 7.24 14.78
CA ARG A 132 -15.83 6.43 13.59
C ARG A 132 -14.81 5.34 13.94
N ASN A 133 -14.94 4.19 13.27
CA ASN A 133 -14.04 3.06 13.45
C ASN A 133 -13.03 2.98 12.30
N VAL A 134 -11.75 3.17 12.60
CA VAL A 134 -10.69 3.20 11.58
C VAL A 134 -10.35 1.83 11.01
N VAL A 135 -10.67 0.75 11.73
CA VAL A 135 -10.46 -0.62 11.23
C VAL A 135 -11.45 -0.92 10.10
N ALA A 136 -12.71 -0.49 10.25
CA ALA A 136 -13.71 -0.61 9.20
C ALA A 136 -13.30 0.21 7.96
N ILE A 137 -12.91 1.48 8.16
CA ILE A 137 -12.47 2.37 7.07
C ILE A 137 -11.26 1.79 6.32
N ALA A 138 -10.26 1.27 7.04
CA ALA A 138 -9.09 0.66 6.41
C ALA A 138 -9.44 -0.55 5.53
N ARG A 139 -10.46 -1.33 5.90
CA ARG A 139 -10.91 -2.48 5.09
C ARG A 139 -11.68 -2.04 3.85
N GLU A 140 -12.51 -1.01 3.97
CA GLU A 140 -13.23 -0.43 2.83
C GLU A 140 -12.26 0.17 1.79
N GLU A 141 -11.21 0.87 2.24
CA GLU A 141 -10.16 1.39 1.35
C GLU A 141 -9.40 0.26 0.62
N GLU A 142 -9.20 -0.89 1.27
CA GLU A 142 -8.55 -2.06 0.65
C GLU A 142 -9.43 -2.75 -0.39
N GLU A 143 -10.75 -2.52 -0.39
CA GLU A 143 -11.72 -3.10 -1.33
C GLU A 143 -11.94 -2.24 -2.60
N GLU A 144 -11.07 -1.25 -2.87
CA GLU A 144 -11.09 -0.38 -4.07
C GLU A 144 -12.40 0.38 -4.33
N ARG A 145 -13.28 0.51 -3.33
CA ARG A 145 -14.38 1.48 -3.40
C ARG A 145 -13.90 2.77 -2.77
N GLN A 146 -13.76 3.84 -3.55
CA GLN A 146 -14.09 5.18 -3.07
C GLN A 146 -14.04 6.24 -4.17
N LEU A 147 -15.21 6.85 -4.41
CA LEU A 147 -15.31 8.26 -4.72
C LEU A 147 -15.74 8.91 -3.38
N ASP A 148 -14.78 9.35 -2.56
CA ASP A 148 -15.13 10.09 -1.35
C ASP A 148 -15.32 11.56 -1.71
N ILE A 149 -16.54 12.07 -1.58
CA ILE A 149 -16.81 13.51 -1.70
C ILE A 149 -16.64 14.13 -0.34
N VAL A 150 -15.55 14.89 -0.20
CA VAL A 150 -15.39 15.76 0.96
C VAL A 150 -16.09 17.09 0.64
N SER A 151 -17.35 17.19 1.10
CA SER A 151 -18.16 18.41 0.96
C SER A 151 -17.68 19.49 1.93
N GLY A 152 -17.42 20.69 1.40
CA GLY A 152 -17.15 21.88 2.21
C GLY A 152 -15.73 22.01 2.78
N ALA A 153 -14.83 21.05 2.52
CA ALA A 153 -13.48 21.09 3.06
C ALA A 153 -12.58 22.03 2.25
N THR A 154 -11.85 22.90 2.96
CA THR A 154 -10.67 23.57 2.41
C THR A 154 -9.50 22.58 2.43
N VAL A 155 -8.42 22.89 1.72
CA VAL A 155 -7.25 21.98 1.65
C VAL A 155 -6.64 21.74 3.02
N THR A 156 -6.64 22.75 3.89
CA THR A 156 -6.27 22.59 5.30
C THR A 156 -7.13 21.54 6.01
N ILE A 157 -8.45 21.57 5.81
CA ILE A 157 -9.37 20.58 6.40
C ILE A 157 -9.09 19.20 5.80
N MET A 158 -8.94 19.08 4.48
CA MET A 158 -8.58 17.80 3.83
C MET A 158 -7.27 17.23 4.37
N VAL A 159 -6.25 18.08 4.61
CA VAL A 159 -4.98 17.65 5.23
C VAL A 159 -5.21 17.16 6.66
N MET A 160 -6.04 17.84 7.45
CA MET A 160 -6.37 17.41 8.80
C MET A 160 -7.05 16.05 8.79
N GLU A 161 -8.12 15.89 8.01
CA GLU A 161 -8.90 14.65 7.87
C GLU A 161 -8.03 13.48 7.42
N ASP A 162 -7.29 13.65 6.32
CA ASP A 162 -6.34 12.66 5.78
C ASP A 162 -5.30 12.27 6.82
N SER A 163 -4.76 13.26 7.56
CA SER A 163 -3.75 12.99 8.58
C SER A 163 -4.31 12.23 9.79
N ILE A 164 -5.56 12.50 10.20
CA ILE A 164 -6.21 11.77 11.31
C ILE A 164 -6.42 10.32 10.92
N LEU A 165 -7.05 10.08 9.77
CA LEU A 165 -7.38 8.73 9.32
C LEU A 165 -6.11 7.90 9.11
N ARG A 166 -5.14 8.40 8.34
CA ARG A 166 -3.92 7.62 8.04
C ARG A 166 -3.04 7.38 9.24
N SER A 167 -2.89 8.37 10.14
CA SER A 167 -2.13 8.16 11.37
C SER A 167 -2.81 7.13 12.27
N ALA A 168 -4.13 7.17 12.39
CA ALA A 168 -4.89 6.19 13.15
C ALA A 168 -4.82 4.77 12.55
N ILE A 169 -4.89 4.63 11.23
CA ILE A 169 -4.71 3.34 10.54
C ILE A 169 -3.32 2.77 10.83
N LYS A 170 -2.26 3.58 10.77
CA LYS A 170 -0.90 3.14 11.10
C LYS A 170 -0.77 2.68 12.56
N VAL A 171 -1.39 3.39 13.49
CA VAL A 171 -1.44 2.95 14.90
C VAL A 171 -2.23 1.65 15.03
N ALA A 172 -3.38 1.53 14.34
CA ALA A 172 -4.20 0.33 14.36
C ALA A 172 -3.44 -0.90 13.82
N ARG A 173 -2.70 -0.76 12.71
CA ARG A 173 -1.82 -1.81 12.17
C ARG A 173 -0.68 -2.16 13.13
N ARG A 174 -0.05 -1.17 13.75
CA ARG A 174 1.04 -1.39 14.73
C ARG A 174 0.58 -2.24 15.92
N PHE A 175 -0.61 -1.96 16.45
CA PHE A 175 -1.18 -2.71 17.57
C PHE A 175 -2.08 -3.88 17.15
N LYS A 176 -2.12 -4.19 15.85
CA LYS A 176 -2.88 -5.30 15.25
C LYS A 176 -4.38 -5.28 15.56
N LEU A 177 -4.96 -4.08 15.66
CA LEU A 177 -6.36 -3.90 16.01
C LEU A 177 -7.25 -4.48 14.91
N GLY A 178 -8.24 -5.29 15.30
CA GLY A 178 -9.14 -5.98 14.38
C GLY A 178 -8.43 -6.83 13.32
N GLY A 179 -7.24 -7.35 13.61
CA GLY A 179 -6.47 -8.19 12.68
C GLY A 179 -5.77 -7.42 11.56
N LEU A 180 -5.76 -6.09 11.60
CA LEU A 180 -4.98 -5.29 10.66
C LEU A 180 -3.49 -5.59 10.84
N ILE A 181 -2.79 -5.83 9.75
CA ILE A 181 -1.35 -6.06 9.73
C ILE A 181 -0.67 -5.06 8.80
N ASP A 182 0.56 -4.68 9.14
CA ASP A 182 1.41 -3.90 8.25
C ASP A 182 1.83 -4.76 7.07
N LYS A 183 1.25 -4.51 5.89
CA LYS A 183 1.55 -5.25 4.66
C LYS A 183 3.02 -5.06 4.23
N SER A 184 3.61 -3.91 4.56
CA SER A 184 5.02 -3.59 4.31
C SER A 184 5.98 -4.49 5.12
N ALA A 185 5.55 -4.97 6.28
CA ALA A 185 6.34 -5.88 7.12
C ALA A 185 6.31 -7.35 6.63
N VAL A 186 5.32 -7.72 5.81
CA VAL A 186 5.12 -9.10 5.32
C VAL A 186 5.89 -9.37 4.01
N GLN A 187 6.19 -8.35 3.22
CA GLN A 187 6.86 -8.46 1.92
C GLN A 187 8.41 -8.38 1.96
N ALA A 188 9.02 -8.35 3.15
CA ALA A 188 10.47 -8.28 3.34
C ALA A 188 11.27 -9.55 2.96
N LYS A 189 10.80 -10.36 1.99
CA LYS A 189 11.49 -11.58 1.53
C LYS A 189 12.10 -11.48 0.12
N THR A 190 11.86 -10.40 -0.61
CA THR A 190 12.57 -10.10 -1.86
C THR A 190 12.84 -8.60 -1.90
N LYS A 191 14.13 -8.22 -1.87
CA LYS A 191 14.49 -6.81 -2.01
C LYS A 191 14.46 -6.46 -3.50
N ALA A 192 13.26 -6.23 -4.02
CA ALA A 192 13.08 -5.59 -5.31
C ALA A 192 13.58 -4.15 -5.19
N SER A 193 14.35 -3.71 -6.17
CA SER A 193 14.92 -2.36 -6.23
C SER A 193 14.89 -1.87 -7.66
N VAL A 194 14.99 -0.56 -7.88
CA VAL A 194 15.08 -0.02 -9.23
C VAL A 194 16.40 -0.45 -9.87
N GLU A 195 16.35 -0.91 -11.12
CA GLU A 195 17.54 -1.20 -11.90
C GLU A 195 18.20 0.10 -12.37
N MET A 196 19.14 0.60 -11.58
CA MET A 196 19.80 1.89 -11.81
C MET A 196 20.87 1.86 -12.91
N SER A 197 21.29 0.69 -13.39
CA SER A 197 22.32 0.56 -14.43
C SER A 197 21.76 0.71 -15.85
N VAL A 198 20.48 0.42 -16.07
CA VAL A 198 19.84 0.49 -17.39
C VAL A 198 19.42 1.92 -17.70
N LYS A 199 19.94 2.45 -18.81
CA LYS A 199 19.80 3.85 -19.23
C LYS A 199 19.29 4.00 -20.67
N THR A 200 18.48 3.05 -21.11
CA THR A 200 17.91 3.05 -22.46
C THR A 200 16.99 4.27 -22.61
N VAL A 201 17.18 5.03 -23.69
CA VAL A 201 16.28 6.13 -24.05
C VAL A 201 15.12 5.55 -24.86
N LEU A 202 13.90 5.91 -24.48
CA LEU A 202 12.64 5.43 -25.05
C LEU A 202 11.87 6.60 -25.68
N SER A 203 11.13 6.30 -26.74
CA SER A 203 10.14 7.21 -27.30
C SER A 203 8.94 7.38 -26.37
N TRP A 204 8.15 8.44 -26.60
CA TRP A 204 6.93 8.70 -25.84
C TRP A 204 5.94 7.52 -25.93
N ASP A 205 5.71 7.01 -27.13
CA ASP A 205 4.74 5.93 -27.36
C ASP A 205 5.17 4.63 -26.68
N GLU A 206 6.46 4.29 -26.69
CA GLU A 206 6.99 3.13 -25.95
C GLU A 206 6.76 3.26 -24.44
N MET A 207 7.00 4.45 -23.87
CA MET A 207 6.80 4.69 -22.44
C MET A 207 5.32 4.66 -22.03
N VAL A 208 4.42 5.12 -22.89
CA VAL A 208 2.97 4.98 -22.64
C VAL A 208 2.55 3.51 -22.76
N ALA A 209 3.05 2.80 -23.78
CA ALA A 209 2.71 1.40 -24.03
C ALA A 209 3.22 0.45 -22.93
N ASN A 210 4.43 0.66 -22.42
CA ASN A 210 5.01 -0.17 -21.37
C ASN A 210 4.59 0.24 -19.96
N GLY A 211 3.87 1.36 -19.79
CA GLY A 211 3.36 1.85 -18.51
C GLY A 211 4.32 2.73 -17.71
N ALA A 212 5.51 3.06 -18.22
CA ALA A 212 6.43 4.02 -17.61
C ALA A 212 5.85 5.45 -17.54
N VAL A 213 4.98 5.79 -18.48
CA VAL A 213 4.14 6.99 -18.46
C VAL A 213 2.68 6.53 -18.36
N ARG A 214 2.02 6.90 -17.26
CA ARG A 214 0.59 6.62 -17.04
C ARG A 214 -0.23 7.86 -17.30
N ARG A 215 -1.47 7.68 -17.77
CA ARG A 215 -2.39 8.78 -18.10
C ARG A 215 -3.75 8.63 -17.43
N LEU A 216 -4.33 9.77 -17.07
CA LEU A 216 -5.72 9.96 -16.67
C LEU A 216 -6.32 11.00 -17.61
N ASN A 217 -7.39 10.63 -18.31
CA ASN A 217 -8.14 11.56 -19.15
C ASN A 217 -9.54 11.71 -18.55
N LEU A 218 -9.96 12.94 -18.31
CA LEU A 218 -11.28 13.26 -17.80
C LEU A 218 -11.96 14.23 -18.75
N SER A 219 -13.22 13.96 -19.07
CA SER A 219 -14.15 14.82 -19.78
C SER A 219 -14.98 15.68 -18.82
N VAL A 220 -15.64 16.71 -19.36
CA VAL A 220 -16.61 17.52 -18.59
C VAL A 220 -17.75 16.65 -18.06
N GLU A 221 -18.20 15.67 -18.85
CA GLU A 221 -19.25 14.73 -18.46
C GLU A 221 -18.87 13.89 -17.24
N GLU A 222 -17.68 13.28 -17.26
CA GLU A 222 -17.20 12.42 -16.17
C GLU A 222 -17.07 13.19 -14.86
N VAL A 223 -16.59 14.44 -14.91
CA VAL A 223 -16.53 15.31 -13.74
C VAL A 223 -17.93 15.63 -13.23
N ASN A 224 -18.86 16.02 -14.10
CA ASN A 224 -20.25 16.28 -13.72
C ASN A 224 -20.92 15.06 -13.08
N ARG A 225 -20.73 13.88 -13.67
CA ARG A 225 -21.27 12.62 -13.17
C ARG A 225 -20.71 12.26 -11.80
N ALA A 226 -19.42 12.47 -11.57
CA ALA A 226 -18.80 12.16 -10.28
C ALA A 226 -19.33 13.03 -9.14
N PHE A 227 -19.58 14.33 -9.39
CA PHE A 227 -20.23 15.20 -8.39
C PHE A 227 -21.68 14.82 -8.12
N ILE A 228 -22.43 14.32 -9.12
CA ILE A 228 -23.77 13.76 -8.92
C ILE A 228 -23.69 12.51 -8.05
N ALA A 229 -22.75 11.61 -8.35
CA ALA A 229 -22.61 10.34 -7.65
C ALA A 229 -22.33 10.49 -6.15
N GLY A 230 -21.60 11.52 -5.72
CA GLY A 230 -21.36 11.74 -4.29
C GLY A 230 -22.33 12.71 -3.59
N GLY A 231 -23.40 13.17 -4.25
CA GLY A 231 -24.60 13.65 -3.56
C GLY A 231 -24.57 15.03 -2.91
N ASP A 232 -23.52 15.84 -3.08
CA ASP A 232 -23.52 17.24 -2.58
C ASP A 232 -24.43 18.12 -3.45
N GLU A 233 -25.64 18.42 -2.97
CA GLU A 233 -26.63 19.23 -3.70
C GLU A 233 -26.10 20.61 -4.15
N LYS A 234 -25.24 21.26 -3.35
CA LYS A 234 -24.69 22.59 -3.70
C LYS A 234 -23.64 22.50 -4.81
N ALA A 235 -22.93 21.38 -4.88
CA ALA A 235 -21.96 21.11 -5.94
C ALA A 235 -22.63 20.59 -7.22
N ILE A 236 -23.72 19.82 -7.08
CA ILE A 236 -24.56 19.35 -8.18
C ILE A 236 -25.24 20.53 -8.89
N ALA A 237 -25.73 21.51 -8.13
CA ALA A 237 -26.35 22.73 -8.67
C ALA A 237 -25.37 23.64 -9.45
N ARG A 238 -24.08 23.32 -9.48
CA ARG A 238 -23.02 24.09 -10.17
C ARG A 238 -22.16 23.17 -11.04
N PRO A 239 -22.73 22.62 -12.11
CA PRO A 239 -21.99 21.75 -13.01
C PRO A 239 -20.85 22.49 -13.71
N GLU A 240 -19.83 21.74 -14.09
CA GLU A 240 -18.76 22.25 -14.96
C GLU A 240 -19.37 22.58 -16.34
N PRO A 241 -19.18 23.82 -16.85
CA PRO A 241 -19.81 24.26 -18.08
C PRO A 241 -19.10 23.73 -19.34
N GLY A 242 -19.85 23.59 -20.42
CA GLY A 242 -19.35 23.24 -21.76
C GLY A 242 -19.87 21.90 -22.28
N PRO A 243 -19.52 21.53 -23.52
CA PRO A 243 -19.99 20.29 -24.12
C PRO A 243 -19.45 19.06 -23.37
N PRO A 244 -20.24 17.97 -23.23
CA PRO A 244 -19.90 16.82 -22.40
C PRO A 244 -18.59 16.14 -22.79
N GLU A 245 -18.30 16.00 -24.09
CA GLU A 245 -17.17 15.22 -24.60
C GLU A 245 -15.84 15.99 -24.56
N VAL A 246 -15.87 17.30 -24.25
CA VAL A 246 -14.64 18.10 -24.28
C VAL A 246 -13.71 17.67 -23.14
N PRO A 247 -12.40 17.47 -23.41
CA PRO A 247 -11.43 17.18 -22.36
C PRO A 247 -11.43 18.26 -21.27
N PHE A 248 -11.64 17.82 -20.04
CA PHE A 248 -11.48 18.61 -18.83
C PHE A 248 -9.99 18.69 -18.46
N ILE A 249 -9.33 17.54 -18.36
CA ILE A 249 -7.89 17.42 -18.15
C ILE A 249 -7.38 16.08 -18.71
N GLU A 250 -6.22 16.15 -19.35
CA GLU A 250 -5.36 15.00 -19.59
C GLU A 250 -4.11 15.14 -18.72
N LEU A 251 -4.00 14.27 -17.72
CA LEU A 251 -2.94 14.25 -16.73
C LEU A 251 -2.06 13.03 -16.97
N TYR A 252 -0.74 13.23 -17.00
CA TYR A 252 0.23 12.15 -17.12
C TYR A 252 1.20 12.17 -15.94
N THR A 253 1.66 10.99 -15.54
CA THR A 253 2.66 10.85 -14.48
C THR A 253 3.71 9.81 -14.84
N ALA A 254 4.96 10.06 -14.41
CA ALA A 254 6.09 9.17 -14.61
C ALA A 254 7.11 9.29 -13.47
N LEU A 255 7.71 8.16 -13.07
CA LEU A 255 8.75 8.12 -12.04
C LEU A 255 10.14 8.40 -12.63
N VAL A 256 10.47 9.68 -12.79
CA VAL A 256 11.71 10.15 -13.44
C VAL A 256 12.98 10.04 -12.58
N SER A 257 12.87 9.55 -11.34
CA SER A 257 14.05 9.06 -10.59
C SER A 257 14.61 7.76 -11.18
N VAL A 258 13.85 7.03 -11.99
CA VAL A 258 14.33 5.86 -12.74
C VAL A 258 15.16 6.32 -13.94
N PRO A 259 16.38 5.82 -14.16
CA PRO A 259 17.29 6.40 -15.15
C PRO A 259 16.78 6.40 -16.58
N SER A 260 16.25 5.28 -17.07
CA SER A 260 15.72 5.18 -18.44
C SER A 260 14.55 6.15 -18.65
N ILE A 261 13.61 6.24 -17.70
CA ILE A 261 12.46 7.16 -17.75
C ILE A 261 12.91 8.63 -17.68
N GLY A 262 13.78 8.94 -16.71
CA GLY A 262 14.30 10.29 -16.50
C GLY A 262 15.14 10.80 -17.66
N LEU A 263 16.01 9.98 -18.24
CA LEU A 263 16.80 10.34 -19.42
C LEU A 263 15.91 10.59 -20.64
N SER A 264 14.89 9.75 -20.84
CA SER A 264 13.94 9.88 -21.96
C SER A 264 13.11 11.16 -21.86
N LEU A 265 12.53 11.43 -20.69
CA LEU A 265 11.58 12.55 -20.53
C LEU A 265 12.27 13.89 -20.27
N LEU A 266 13.38 13.92 -19.52
CA LEU A 266 14.06 15.15 -19.12
C LEU A 266 15.26 15.50 -20.01
N GLY A 267 15.84 14.49 -20.68
CA GLY A 267 17.13 14.60 -21.35
C GLY A 267 18.31 14.58 -20.36
N GLU A 268 19.51 14.38 -20.89
CA GLU A 268 20.71 14.14 -20.08
C GLU A 268 21.04 15.29 -19.12
N ALA A 269 20.95 16.54 -19.59
CA ALA A 269 21.34 17.71 -18.80
C ALA A 269 20.42 17.90 -17.59
N GLU A 270 19.11 17.79 -17.79
CA GLU A 270 18.14 17.97 -16.71
C GLU A 270 18.12 16.75 -15.78
N TYR A 271 18.26 15.53 -16.30
CA TYR A 271 18.41 14.33 -15.46
C TYR A 271 19.67 14.39 -14.57
N ARG A 272 20.78 14.92 -15.09
CA ARG A 272 22.00 15.17 -14.29
C ARG A 272 21.76 16.21 -13.20
N ASN A 273 20.97 17.25 -13.46
CA ASN A 273 20.60 18.24 -12.45
C ASN A 273 19.68 17.65 -11.38
N LEU A 274 18.74 16.80 -11.77
CA LEU A 274 17.84 16.10 -10.86
C LEU A 274 18.61 15.17 -9.91
N THR A 275 19.44 14.29 -10.45
CA THR A 275 20.22 13.32 -9.67
C THR A 275 21.15 13.98 -8.65
N LYS A 276 21.77 15.12 -8.99
CA LYS A 276 22.56 15.92 -8.03
C LYS A 276 21.74 16.49 -6.85
N ARG A 277 20.43 16.66 -7.03
CA ARG A 277 19.52 17.28 -6.05
C ARG A 277 18.70 16.28 -5.26
N LEU A 278 18.67 15.02 -5.70
CA LEU A 278 17.97 13.95 -5.00
C LEU A 278 18.78 13.49 -3.80
N GLN A 279 18.10 13.38 -2.66
CA GLN A 279 18.67 12.78 -1.45
C GLN A 279 18.51 11.26 -1.50
N PRO A 280 19.26 10.51 -0.66
CA PRO A 280 19.03 9.06 -0.52
C PRO A 280 17.55 8.76 -0.22
N ASN A 281 17.00 7.74 -0.90
CA ASN A 281 15.59 7.31 -0.81
C ASN A 281 14.54 8.34 -1.26
N GLN A 282 14.96 9.51 -1.77
CA GLN A 282 14.06 10.48 -2.37
C GLN A 282 13.73 10.09 -3.81
N GLN A 283 12.46 10.15 -4.20
CA GLN A 283 12.01 9.89 -5.55
C GLN A 283 11.68 11.20 -6.28
N ALA A 284 11.55 11.11 -7.60
CA ALA A 284 11.10 12.21 -8.44
C ALA A 284 10.00 11.77 -9.39
N ILE A 285 8.92 12.54 -9.41
CA ILE A 285 7.75 12.32 -10.25
C ILE A 285 7.63 13.51 -11.21
N LEU A 286 7.41 13.22 -12.49
CA LEU A 286 7.03 14.21 -13.48
C LEU A 286 5.51 14.20 -13.62
N LEU A 287 4.89 15.38 -13.57
CA LEU A 287 3.49 15.57 -13.94
C LEU A 287 3.37 16.45 -15.17
N LEU A 288 2.52 16.00 -16.09
CA LEU A 288 2.25 16.68 -17.35
C LEU A 288 0.75 16.87 -17.45
N GLY A 289 0.33 18.08 -17.80
CA GLY A 289 -1.08 18.45 -17.86
C GLY A 289 -1.40 19.23 -19.12
N ARG A 290 -2.53 18.89 -19.73
CA ARG A 290 -3.18 19.68 -20.78
C ARG A 290 -4.70 19.63 -20.61
N GLY A 291 -5.39 20.60 -21.19
CA GLY A 291 -6.83 20.79 -21.02
C GLY A 291 -7.15 22.09 -20.27
N ARG A 292 -8.39 22.22 -19.82
CA ARG A 292 -8.88 23.45 -19.17
C ARG A 292 -8.59 23.49 -17.66
N TYR A 293 -8.45 22.33 -17.03
CA TYR A 293 -8.17 22.25 -15.60
C TYR A 293 -6.67 22.08 -15.34
N SER A 294 -6.16 22.83 -14.37
CA SER A 294 -4.76 22.74 -13.94
C SER A 294 -4.64 21.86 -12.71
N PHE A 295 -3.66 20.95 -12.69
CA PHE A 295 -3.36 20.15 -11.50
C PHE A 295 -2.62 20.94 -10.41
N LYS A 296 -2.18 22.18 -10.68
CA LYS A 296 -1.33 22.92 -9.73
C LYS A 296 -2.06 23.47 -8.52
N GLY A 297 -3.32 23.85 -8.72
CA GLY A 297 -4.10 24.40 -7.63
C GLY A 297 -4.30 25.91 -7.66
N SER A 298 -5.16 26.38 -6.75
CA SER A 298 -5.32 27.81 -6.46
C SER A 298 -4.21 28.35 -5.54
N GLY A 299 -3.51 27.45 -4.83
CA GLY A 299 -2.43 27.75 -3.89
C GLY A 299 -1.04 27.97 -4.48
N TYR A 300 -0.88 27.96 -5.80
CA TYR A 300 0.43 28.06 -6.45
C TYR A 300 1.01 29.49 -6.34
N VAL A 301 1.60 29.79 -5.20
CA VAL A 301 2.42 30.97 -4.90
C VAL A 301 3.76 30.51 -4.30
N ARG A 302 4.78 31.38 -4.29
CA ARG A 302 6.05 31.07 -3.62
C ARG A 302 5.79 30.73 -2.14
N GLY A 303 6.31 29.59 -1.68
CA GLY A 303 6.07 28.99 -0.37
C GLY A 303 4.84 28.10 -0.25
N GLY A 304 4.01 28.02 -1.30
CA GLY A 304 2.71 27.33 -1.30
C GLY A 304 2.76 25.82 -1.51
N ILE A 305 1.61 25.18 -1.27
CA ILE A 305 1.36 23.75 -1.51
C ILE A 305 0.66 23.55 -2.86
N PHE A 306 0.87 22.38 -3.45
CA PHE A 306 0.07 21.91 -4.57
C PHE A 306 -1.18 21.24 -4.02
N ASP A 307 -2.32 21.91 -4.20
CA ASP A 307 -3.55 21.61 -3.45
C ASP A 307 -4.56 20.75 -4.21
N ARG A 308 -4.28 20.45 -5.48
CA ARG A 308 -5.13 19.65 -6.37
C ARG A 308 -4.62 18.24 -6.61
N PHE A 309 -3.51 17.85 -6.01
CA PHE A 309 -3.09 16.46 -6.05
C PHE A 309 -2.27 16.05 -4.84
N HIS A 310 -2.27 14.76 -4.56
CA HIS A 310 -1.30 14.11 -3.69
C HIS A 310 -0.95 12.74 -4.25
N VAL A 311 0.09 12.12 -3.71
CA VAL A 311 0.46 10.73 -4.01
C VAL A 311 0.19 9.88 -2.79
N VAL A 312 -0.49 8.75 -3.00
CA VAL A 312 -0.84 7.79 -1.96
C VAL A 312 -0.16 6.46 -2.24
N GLN A 313 0.49 5.89 -1.23
CA GLN A 313 1.09 4.55 -1.27
C GLN A 313 0.83 3.84 0.06
N GLY A 314 -0.04 2.82 0.03
CA GLY A 314 -0.57 2.21 1.25
C GLY A 314 -1.17 3.26 2.18
N ASP A 315 -0.72 3.29 3.43
CA ASP A 315 -1.18 4.26 4.43
C ASP A 315 -0.41 5.59 4.37
N ASN A 316 0.52 5.78 3.42
CA ASN A 316 1.28 7.01 3.25
C ASN A 316 0.60 7.96 2.26
N SER A 317 0.56 9.25 2.60
CA SER A 317 0.17 10.35 1.72
C SER A 317 1.32 11.35 1.59
N LEU A 318 1.63 11.72 0.36
CA LEU A 318 2.74 12.60 -0.01
C LEU A 318 2.17 13.86 -0.66
N ARG A 319 2.44 15.01 -0.02
CA ARG A 319 2.03 16.32 -0.52
C ARG A 319 3.22 17.12 -1.02
N PHE A 320 3.02 17.91 -2.06
CA PHE A 320 4.10 18.60 -2.76
C PHE A 320 4.04 20.11 -2.53
N ARG A 321 5.22 20.75 -2.59
CA ARG A 321 5.36 22.19 -2.37
C ARG A 321 6.32 22.78 -3.39
N ASP A 322 6.27 24.09 -3.52
CA ASP A 322 7.12 24.86 -4.43
C ASP A 322 8.63 24.54 -4.27
N ARG A 323 9.11 24.32 -3.04
CA ARG A 323 10.53 24.02 -2.75
C ARG A 323 11.01 22.67 -3.28
N THR A 324 10.09 21.71 -3.44
CA THR A 324 10.40 20.39 -4.04
C THR A 324 10.02 20.33 -5.52
N HIS A 325 9.50 21.43 -6.07
CA HIS A 325 9.01 21.56 -7.43
C HIS A 325 10.02 22.28 -8.35
N LYS A 326 9.98 21.94 -9.64
CA LYS A 326 10.63 22.69 -10.71
C LYS A 326 9.75 22.64 -11.96
N ARG A 327 9.43 23.81 -12.51
CA ARG A 327 8.79 23.90 -13.84
C ARG A 327 9.80 23.61 -14.93
N LEU A 328 9.41 22.78 -15.90
CA LEU A 328 10.18 22.48 -17.10
C LEU A 328 9.56 23.16 -18.32
N ARG A 329 10.34 23.31 -19.39
CA ARG A 329 9.90 23.96 -20.63
C ARG A 329 9.30 22.99 -21.64
N GLN A 330 9.82 21.77 -21.68
CA GLN A 330 9.43 20.75 -22.66
C GLN A 330 9.72 19.35 -22.10
N VAL A 331 9.05 18.37 -22.67
CA VAL A 331 9.43 16.94 -22.58
C VAL A 331 10.43 16.66 -23.71
N LYS A 332 11.43 15.81 -23.46
CA LYS A 332 12.50 15.48 -24.43
C LYS A 332 12.24 14.23 -25.26
N ALA A 333 11.32 13.37 -24.82
CA ALA A 333 11.01 12.13 -25.51
C ALA A 333 10.48 12.39 -26.91
N GLU A 334 10.97 11.61 -27.88
CA GLU A 334 10.51 11.69 -29.26
C GLU A 334 9.03 11.29 -29.35
N GLY A 335 8.24 12.03 -30.14
CA GLY A 335 6.79 11.82 -30.27
C GLY A 335 5.94 12.33 -29.10
N ALA A 336 6.54 12.97 -28.09
CA ALA A 336 5.77 13.54 -26.98
C ALA A 336 4.84 14.67 -27.47
N PRO A 337 3.56 14.69 -27.05
CA PRO A 337 2.65 15.77 -27.38
C PRO A 337 3.01 17.04 -26.63
N ASP A 338 2.45 18.17 -27.08
CA ASP A 338 2.59 19.43 -26.36
C ASP A 338 1.74 19.43 -25.07
N PHE A 339 2.35 19.97 -24.00
CA PHE A 339 1.74 20.11 -22.68
C PHE A 339 1.77 21.57 -22.22
N THR A 340 0.67 22.02 -21.63
CA THR A 340 0.58 23.36 -21.04
C THR A 340 1.27 23.44 -19.67
N GLU A 341 1.31 22.31 -18.95
CA GLU A 341 1.92 22.18 -17.64
C GLU A 341 2.92 21.02 -17.65
N ILE A 342 4.17 21.29 -17.27
CA ILE A 342 5.28 20.33 -17.26
C ILE A 342 6.08 20.58 -15.98
N ASP A 343 5.90 19.73 -14.99
CA ASP A 343 6.33 20.03 -13.63
C ASP A 343 6.96 18.81 -12.97
N LEU A 344 8.20 19.01 -12.49
CA LEU A 344 9.02 18.02 -11.82
C LEU A 344 8.89 18.17 -10.31
N PHE A 345 8.56 17.09 -9.63
CA PHE A 345 8.34 17.05 -8.19
C PHE A 345 9.27 16.05 -7.53
N ARG A 346 10.00 16.47 -6.50
CA ARG A 346 10.74 15.58 -5.61
C ARG A 346 9.86 15.23 -4.41
N THR A 347 9.91 13.99 -3.95
CA THR A 347 9.16 13.57 -2.76
C THR A 347 9.63 14.33 -1.50
N PRO A 348 8.76 14.60 -0.52
CA PRO A 348 9.16 15.22 0.74
C PRO A 348 10.21 14.37 1.49
N LYS A 349 11.10 15.02 2.26
CA LYS A 349 12.22 14.33 2.94
C LYS A 349 11.77 13.33 4.01
N LYS A 350 10.65 13.61 4.70
CA LYS A 350 10.12 12.79 5.80
C LYS A 350 9.20 11.65 5.30
N SER A 351 8.94 11.59 4.00
CA SER A 351 8.01 10.63 3.40
C SER A 351 8.74 9.76 2.40
N THR A 352 8.66 8.44 2.57
CA THR A 352 9.25 7.48 1.65
C THR A 352 8.21 7.03 0.64
N LEU A 353 8.56 7.13 -0.64
CA LEU A 353 7.85 6.47 -1.73
C LEU A 353 8.74 5.31 -2.17
N ASP A 354 8.25 4.09 -2.00
CA ASP A 354 8.90 2.91 -2.55
C ASP A 354 8.65 2.87 -4.06
N PRO A 355 9.69 2.97 -4.91
CA PRO A 355 9.52 3.01 -6.35
C PRO A 355 9.05 1.69 -6.97
N VAL A 356 9.17 0.55 -6.27
CA VAL A 356 8.80 -0.77 -6.82
C VAL A 356 7.40 -1.23 -6.39
N GLU A 357 6.81 -0.57 -5.40
CA GLU A 357 5.44 -0.84 -4.95
C GLU A 357 4.41 0.04 -5.68
N PRO A 358 3.16 -0.43 -5.84
CA PRO A 358 2.11 0.36 -6.45
C PRO A 358 1.85 1.64 -5.66
N TRP A 359 1.66 2.74 -6.37
CA TRP A 359 1.20 4.00 -5.79
C TRP A 359 0.17 4.63 -6.70
N ARG A 360 -0.62 5.55 -6.16
CA ARG A 360 -1.64 6.26 -6.93
C ARG A 360 -1.50 7.75 -6.73
N LEU A 361 -1.68 8.50 -7.80
CA LEU A 361 -1.87 9.94 -7.73
C LEU A 361 -3.38 10.18 -7.67
N GLU A 362 -3.83 10.96 -6.68
CA GLU A 362 -5.22 11.39 -6.62
C GLU A 362 -5.29 12.86 -7.02
N LEU A 363 -6.02 13.12 -8.10
CA LEU A 363 -6.34 14.47 -8.58
C LEU A 363 -7.63 14.94 -7.91
N LEU A 364 -7.55 16.02 -7.15
CA LEU A 364 -8.67 16.66 -6.47
C LEU A 364 -9.30 17.70 -7.38
N VAL A 365 -10.51 17.43 -7.84
CA VAL A 365 -11.31 18.36 -8.63
C VAL A 365 -12.28 19.09 -7.71
N GLY A 366 -12.11 20.41 -7.61
CA GLY A 366 -12.91 21.23 -6.69
C GLY A 366 -13.98 22.06 -7.39
N ARG A 367 -15.19 22.11 -6.82
CA ARG A 367 -16.27 23.03 -7.19
C ARG A 367 -16.57 24.01 -6.09
N LEU A 368 -16.77 25.29 -6.44
CA LEU A 368 -17.24 26.29 -5.49
C LEU A 368 -18.68 25.98 -5.08
N THR A 369 -18.93 25.82 -3.79
CA THR A 369 -20.29 25.62 -3.25
C THR A 369 -20.83 26.87 -2.53
N GLY A 370 -19.98 27.87 -2.36
CA GLY A 370 -20.26 29.17 -1.74
C GLY A 370 -19.09 30.14 -1.92
N PRO A 371 -19.09 31.30 -1.23
CA PRO A 371 -18.05 32.32 -1.37
C PRO A 371 -16.64 31.83 -1.00
N THR A 372 -16.54 30.95 0.00
CA THR A 372 -15.27 30.40 0.51
C THR A 372 -15.26 28.88 0.60
N SER A 373 -16.38 28.21 0.32
CA SER A 373 -16.52 26.76 0.44
C SER A 373 -16.37 26.08 -0.92
N LYS A 374 -15.66 24.96 -0.93
CA LYS A 374 -15.51 24.07 -2.08
C LYS A 374 -15.93 22.66 -1.71
N ALA A 375 -16.46 21.92 -2.68
CA ALA A 375 -16.59 20.47 -2.61
C ALA A 375 -15.55 19.84 -3.52
N PHE A 376 -14.93 18.75 -3.10
CA PHE A 376 -13.90 18.06 -3.86
C PHE A 376 -14.34 16.63 -4.21
N VAL A 377 -13.93 16.20 -5.41
CA VAL A 377 -13.98 14.80 -5.84
C VAL A 377 -12.56 14.36 -6.18
N ALA A 378 -12.15 13.20 -5.68
CA ALA A 378 -10.86 12.60 -6.01
C ALA A 378 -10.98 11.70 -7.26
N PHE A 379 -10.07 11.87 -8.21
CA PHE A 379 -9.88 10.99 -9.36
C PHE A 379 -8.52 10.31 -9.27
N THR A 380 -8.50 8.99 -9.39
CA THR A 380 -7.32 8.18 -9.12
C THR A 380 -6.58 7.79 -10.39
N LEU A 381 -5.27 8.02 -10.41
CA LEU A 381 -4.33 7.53 -11.42
C LEU A 381 -3.34 6.57 -10.77
N GLY A 382 -3.58 5.27 -10.93
CA GLY A 382 -2.66 4.22 -10.47
C GLY A 382 -1.37 4.17 -11.29
N TYR A 383 -0.26 3.90 -10.60
CA TYR A 383 1.06 3.73 -11.17
C TYR A 383 1.75 2.52 -10.54
N GLN A 384 2.29 1.66 -11.40
CA GLN A 384 3.19 0.57 -11.03
C GLN A 384 4.42 0.69 -11.92
N LEU A 385 5.61 0.64 -11.33
CA LEU A 385 6.83 0.65 -12.12
C LEU A 385 6.89 -0.64 -12.95
N PRO A 386 7.08 -0.57 -14.29
CA PRO A 386 7.17 -1.78 -15.10
C PRO A 386 8.34 -2.67 -14.69
N ASP A 387 8.13 -3.99 -14.72
CA ASP A 387 9.10 -5.00 -14.28
C ASP A 387 10.46 -4.88 -14.97
N THR A 388 10.50 -4.36 -16.19
CA THR A 388 11.74 -4.09 -16.95
C THR A 388 12.68 -3.10 -16.27
N PHE A 389 12.18 -2.29 -15.34
CA PHE A 389 12.96 -1.34 -14.55
C PHE A 389 13.20 -1.80 -13.11
N ILE A 390 12.80 -3.03 -12.77
CA ILE A 390 12.94 -3.60 -11.43
C ILE A 390 14.03 -4.68 -11.45
N ARG A 391 15.00 -4.54 -10.56
CA ARG A 391 15.99 -5.56 -10.23
C ARG A 391 15.56 -6.28 -8.95
N VAL A 392 15.35 -7.58 -9.05
CA VAL A 392 15.12 -8.44 -7.89
C VAL A 392 16.47 -8.96 -7.39
N GLU A 393 16.97 -8.41 -6.28
CA GLU A 393 18.16 -8.95 -5.63
C GLU A 393 17.78 -10.14 -4.75
N SER A 394 18.33 -11.32 -5.06
CA SER A 394 18.45 -12.38 -4.07
C SER A 394 19.54 -11.96 -3.07
N LEU A 395 19.17 -11.67 -1.83
CA LEU A 395 20.16 -11.33 -0.80
C LEU A 395 21.24 -12.42 -0.72
N PRO A 396 22.54 -12.08 -0.85
CA PRO A 396 23.60 -13.04 -0.57
C PRO A 396 23.61 -13.34 0.92
N ASN A 397 23.57 -14.62 1.29
CA ASN A 397 23.80 -15.03 2.67
C ASN A 397 25.14 -14.44 3.14
N PRO A 398 25.22 -13.79 4.32
CA PRO A 398 26.48 -13.26 4.81
C PRO A 398 27.44 -14.43 5.07
N VAL A 399 28.55 -14.46 4.33
CA VAL A 399 29.66 -15.37 4.57
C VAL A 399 30.37 -14.88 5.84
N ALA A 400 30.00 -15.46 6.98
CA ALA A 400 30.78 -15.34 8.20
C ALA A 400 32.02 -16.24 8.08
N SER A 401 33.19 -15.63 8.18
CA SER A 401 34.48 -16.32 8.16
C SER A 401 34.70 -17.08 9.47
N VAL A 402 34.35 -18.37 9.53
CA VAL A 402 35.17 -19.45 10.12
C VAL A 402 34.79 -20.72 9.38
N VAL A 403 35.79 -21.46 8.90
CA VAL A 403 35.65 -22.69 8.10
C VAL A 403 34.95 -23.77 8.92
N GLU A 404 33.63 -23.88 8.75
CA GLU A 404 32.85 -25.07 9.11
C GLU A 404 32.07 -25.51 7.86
N VAL A 405 32.13 -26.82 7.59
CA VAL A 405 31.53 -27.50 6.44
C VAL A 405 30.10 -27.02 6.20
N ALA A 406 29.88 -26.38 5.05
CA ALA A 406 28.59 -25.85 4.64
C ALA A 406 27.53 -26.96 4.63
N THR A 407 26.60 -26.89 5.59
CA THR A 407 25.28 -27.48 5.41
C THR A 407 24.38 -26.38 4.86
N GLU A 408 24.14 -26.45 3.55
CA GLU A 408 23.24 -25.57 2.81
C GLU A 408 21.91 -25.45 3.55
N ALA A 409 21.49 -24.21 3.86
CA ALA A 409 20.15 -23.98 4.36
C ALA A 409 19.16 -24.42 3.26
N PRO A 410 18.24 -25.35 3.56
CA PRO A 410 17.48 -26.05 2.54
C PRO A 410 16.56 -25.06 1.78
N PRO A 411 16.48 -25.16 0.43
CA PRO A 411 15.56 -24.39 -0.40
C PRO A 411 14.15 -24.27 0.18
N LEU A 412 13.42 -23.19 -0.13
CA LEU A 412 12.08 -22.97 0.43
C LEU A 412 11.12 -24.16 0.22
N TRP A 413 11.20 -24.84 -0.92
CA TRP A 413 10.45 -26.07 -1.16
C TRP A 413 10.80 -27.16 -0.15
N GLN A 414 12.09 -27.38 0.17
CA GLN A 414 12.50 -28.35 1.18
C GLN A 414 11.96 -28.00 2.58
N LYS A 415 11.82 -26.70 2.91
CA LYS A 415 11.16 -26.27 4.15
C LYS A 415 9.66 -26.58 4.13
N LEU A 416 8.98 -26.36 3.01
CA LEU A 416 7.55 -26.70 2.85
C LEU A 416 7.31 -28.21 2.93
N TRP A 417 8.18 -29.03 2.34
CA TRP A 417 8.13 -30.48 2.46
C TRP A 417 8.37 -30.95 3.90
N ARG A 418 9.31 -30.33 4.64
CA ARG A 418 9.51 -30.62 6.07
C ARG A 418 8.32 -30.19 6.93
N GLN A 419 7.73 -29.04 6.64
CA GLN A 419 6.57 -28.52 7.38
C GLN A 419 5.32 -29.39 7.13
N LYS A 420 5.12 -29.83 5.89
CA LYS A 420 4.01 -30.70 5.47
C LYS A 420 4.28 -32.19 5.61
N ARG A 421 5.31 -32.58 6.38
CA ARG A 421 5.75 -33.99 6.51
C ARG A 421 4.62 -34.93 6.95
N TRP A 422 3.71 -34.45 7.79
CA TRP A 422 2.62 -35.26 8.30
C TRP A 422 1.56 -35.49 7.24
N GLU A 423 1.17 -34.43 6.52
CA GLU A 423 0.25 -34.55 5.39
C GLU A 423 0.85 -35.41 4.27
N ILE A 424 2.17 -35.35 4.07
CA ILE A 424 2.88 -36.19 3.09
C ILE A 424 2.81 -37.67 3.48
N VAL A 425 3.10 -37.99 4.75
CA VAL A 425 3.03 -39.38 5.24
C VAL A 425 1.60 -39.91 5.14
N VAL A 426 0.61 -39.11 5.54
CA VAL A 426 -0.81 -39.49 5.48
C VAL A 426 -1.25 -39.72 4.03
N LEU A 427 -0.91 -38.82 3.11
CA LEU A 427 -1.21 -39.00 1.69
C LEU A 427 -0.46 -40.21 1.11
N GLY A 428 0.80 -40.40 1.45
CA GLY A 428 1.59 -41.57 1.02
C GLY A 428 0.97 -42.90 1.48
N LEU A 429 0.49 -42.96 2.72
CA LEU A 429 -0.24 -44.12 3.25
C LEU A 429 -1.57 -44.33 2.52
N ALA A 430 -2.32 -43.25 2.24
CA ALA A 430 -3.57 -43.34 1.50
C ALA A 430 -3.35 -43.83 0.06
N LEU A 431 -2.32 -43.33 -0.64
CA LEU A 431 -1.95 -43.77 -1.98
C LEU A 431 -1.48 -45.24 -1.97
N GLY A 432 -0.67 -45.64 -0.99
CA GLY A 432 -0.25 -47.02 -0.81
C GLY A 432 -1.43 -47.96 -0.55
N PHE A 433 -2.36 -47.53 0.31
CA PHE A 433 -3.57 -48.28 0.61
C PHE A 433 -4.42 -48.52 -0.63
N VAL A 434 -4.70 -47.48 -1.43
CA VAL A 434 -5.43 -47.62 -2.70
C VAL A 434 -4.68 -48.51 -3.68
N THR A 435 -3.35 -48.37 -3.77
CA THR A 435 -2.54 -49.20 -4.66
C THR A 435 -2.65 -50.68 -4.30
N VAL A 436 -2.48 -51.03 -3.02
CA VAL A 436 -2.66 -52.42 -2.53
C VAL A 436 -4.07 -52.92 -2.80
N LEU A 437 -5.07 -52.08 -2.59
CA LEU A 437 -6.47 -52.40 -2.85
C LEU A 437 -6.70 -52.79 -4.33
N PHE A 438 -6.04 -52.12 -5.27
CA PHE A 438 -6.08 -52.49 -6.69
C PHE A 438 -5.38 -53.82 -7.00
N PHE A 439 -4.31 -54.18 -6.28
CA PHE A 439 -3.67 -55.50 -6.44
C PHE A 439 -4.48 -56.64 -5.82
N VAL A 440 -5.23 -56.37 -4.74
CA VAL A 440 -6.02 -57.37 -4.00
C VAL A 440 -7.50 -57.34 -4.42
N GLN A 441 -7.81 -56.67 -5.53
CA GLN A 441 -9.20 -56.46 -6.01
C GLN A 441 -9.99 -57.77 -6.16
N ASP A 442 -9.38 -58.84 -6.69
CA ASP A 442 -10.05 -60.12 -6.95
C ASP A 442 -10.47 -60.86 -5.66
N TRP A 443 -9.73 -60.64 -4.57
CA TRP A 443 -10.06 -61.18 -3.26
C TRP A 443 -11.12 -60.33 -2.57
N MET A 444 -10.98 -59.01 -2.66
CA MET A 444 -11.88 -58.06 -1.99
C MET A 444 -13.31 -58.12 -2.55
N VAL A 445 -13.48 -58.31 -3.88
CA VAL A 445 -14.80 -58.50 -4.51
C VAL A 445 -15.58 -59.70 -3.93
N ARG A 446 -14.90 -60.69 -3.33
CA ARG A 446 -15.56 -61.83 -2.66
C ARG A 446 -16.22 -61.45 -1.33
N ALA A 447 -15.85 -60.32 -0.74
CA ALA A 447 -16.41 -59.78 0.50
C ALA A 447 -17.11 -58.42 0.24
N PRO A 448 -18.35 -58.42 -0.27
CA PRO A 448 -19.01 -57.21 -0.75
C PRO A 448 -19.24 -56.15 0.34
N VAL A 449 -19.63 -56.58 1.56
CA VAL A 449 -19.86 -55.66 2.70
C VAL A 449 -18.56 -54.99 3.15
N LEU A 450 -17.44 -55.72 3.14
CA LEU A 450 -16.13 -55.17 3.52
C LEU A 450 -15.65 -54.15 2.48
N THR A 451 -15.82 -54.48 1.19
CA THR A 451 -15.49 -53.58 0.07
C THR A 451 -16.23 -52.26 0.17
N GLU A 452 -17.54 -52.31 0.44
CA GLU A 452 -18.37 -51.12 0.55
C GLU A 452 -17.95 -50.22 1.73
N ARG A 453 -17.71 -50.80 2.91
CA ARG A 453 -17.28 -50.04 4.10
C ARG A 453 -15.92 -49.37 3.89
N VAL A 454 -14.97 -50.12 3.32
CA VAL A 454 -13.63 -49.59 2.99
C VAL A 454 -13.74 -48.45 2.00
N ARG A 455 -14.56 -48.61 0.96
CA ARG A 455 -14.78 -47.58 -0.05
C ARG A 455 -15.38 -46.31 0.55
N ILE A 456 -16.49 -46.42 1.29
CA ILE A 456 -17.14 -45.25 1.93
C ILE A 456 -16.16 -44.54 2.87
N GLY A 457 -15.43 -45.28 3.71
CA GLY A 457 -14.43 -44.71 4.59
C GLY A 457 -13.34 -43.93 3.85
N PHE A 458 -12.85 -44.49 2.74
CA PHE A 458 -11.85 -43.81 1.91
C PHE A 458 -12.41 -42.56 1.23
N LEU A 459 -13.65 -42.60 0.73
CA LEU A 459 -14.29 -41.42 0.11
C LEU A 459 -14.51 -40.28 1.12
N ILE A 460 -14.87 -40.60 2.36
CA ILE A 460 -14.96 -39.61 3.44
C ILE A 460 -13.59 -38.97 3.68
N PHE A 461 -12.53 -39.78 3.75
CA PHE A 461 -11.15 -39.26 3.87
C PHE A 461 -10.76 -38.38 2.67
N THR A 462 -11.06 -38.80 1.44
CA THR A 462 -10.76 -38.01 0.23
C THR A 462 -11.52 -36.68 0.25
N LEU A 463 -12.79 -36.66 0.64
CA LEU A 463 -13.60 -35.45 0.69
C LEU A 463 -13.13 -34.47 1.77
N PHE A 464 -13.02 -34.94 3.02
CA PHE A 464 -12.70 -34.06 4.16
C PHE A 464 -11.20 -33.84 4.33
N GLY A 465 -10.39 -34.87 4.14
CA GLY A 465 -8.93 -34.82 4.27
C GLY A 465 -8.25 -34.15 3.09
N LEU A 466 -8.45 -34.68 1.86
CA LEU A 466 -7.79 -34.11 0.66
C LEU A 466 -8.52 -32.88 0.12
N GLY A 467 -9.85 -32.88 0.15
CA GLY A 467 -10.68 -31.76 -0.31
C GLY A 467 -10.67 -30.59 0.67
N PHE A 468 -11.41 -30.68 1.78
CA PHE A 468 -11.63 -29.54 2.68
C PHE A 468 -10.41 -29.14 3.52
N TYR A 469 -9.65 -30.10 4.05
CA TYR A 469 -8.50 -29.80 4.91
C TYR A 469 -7.25 -29.42 4.09
N ALA A 470 -6.85 -30.27 3.15
CA ALA A 470 -5.60 -30.08 2.41
C ALA A 470 -5.74 -29.19 1.15
N ASN A 471 -6.97 -28.94 0.66
CA ASN A 471 -7.25 -28.24 -0.61
C ASN A 471 -6.44 -28.79 -1.79
N ALA A 472 -6.12 -30.09 -1.77
CA ALA A 472 -5.26 -30.76 -2.73
C ALA A 472 -6.07 -31.22 -3.96
N GLN A 473 -6.70 -30.28 -4.66
CA GLN A 473 -7.49 -30.56 -5.86
C GLN A 473 -6.64 -30.40 -7.12
N LEU A 474 -6.66 -31.41 -7.99
CA LEU A 474 -6.06 -31.31 -9.31
C LEU A 474 -6.98 -30.50 -10.23
N SER A 475 -6.51 -29.34 -10.67
CA SER A 475 -7.25 -28.40 -11.53
C SER A 475 -6.56 -28.20 -12.88
N VAL A 476 -7.33 -27.74 -13.88
CA VAL A 476 -6.82 -27.28 -15.18
C VAL A 476 -5.74 -26.23 -15.02
N VAL A 477 -5.81 -25.41 -13.96
CA VAL A 477 -4.76 -24.42 -13.64
C VAL A 477 -3.40 -25.09 -13.46
N ASN A 478 -3.33 -26.24 -12.79
CA ASN A 478 -2.06 -26.96 -12.58
C ASN A 478 -1.49 -27.48 -13.90
N VAL A 479 -2.36 -27.89 -14.84
CA VAL A 479 -1.97 -28.32 -16.18
C VAL A 479 -1.49 -27.13 -17.01
N MET A 480 -2.18 -26.00 -16.94
CA MET A 480 -1.79 -24.76 -17.63
C MET A 480 -0.47 -24.21 -17.10
N THR A 481 -0.23 -24.27 -15.78
CA THR A 481 1.04 -23.92 -15.17
C THR A 481 2.17 -24.82 -15.66
N PHE A 482 1.93 -26.13 -15.80
CA PHE A 482 2.90 -27.07 -16.35
C PHE A 482 3.18 -26.82 -17.85
N LEU A 483 2.14 -26.61 -18.66
CA LEU A 483 2.28 -26.30 -20.10
C LEU A 483 3.00 -24.96 -20.32
N ASN A 484 2.69 -23.94 -19.52
CA ASN A 484 3.37 -22.66 -19.57
C ASN A 484 4.84 -22.77 -19.12
N ALA A 485 5.13 -23.58 -18.09
CA ALA A 485 6.50 -23.88 -17.66
C ALA A 485 7.31 -24.68 -18.69
N LEU A 486 6.67 -25.42 -19.60
CA LEU A 486 7.32 -26.10 -20.73
C LEU A 486 7.59 -25.16 -21.92
N LEU A 487 6.79 -24.11 -22.09
CA LEU A 487 6.92 -23.10 -23.14
C LEU A 487 7.82 -21.92 -22.74
N THR A 488 8.14 -21.78 -21.45
CA THR A 488 9.00 -20.73 -20.87
C THR A 488 10.22 -21.32 -20.15
N ASN A 489 11.12 -20.49 -19.60
CA ASN A 489 12.32 -20.95 -18.87
C ASN A 489 11.95 -21.86 -17.68
N PHE A 490 12.13 -23.17 -17.86
CA PHE A 490 11.69 -24.21 -16.93
C PHE A 490 12.34 -24.12 -15.55
N SER A 491 11.53 -24.08 -14.48
CA SER A 491 12.02 -24.19 -13.10
C SER A 491 11.16 -25.13 -12.24
N TRP A 492 11.75 -26.25 -11.79
CA TRP A 492 11.14 -27.26 -10.91
C TRP A 492 10.68 -26.71 -9.56
N THR A 493 11.23 -25.56 -9.16
CA THR A 493 11.03 -24.94 -7.86
C THR A 493 9.56 -24.63 -7.60
N TYR A 494 8.80 -24.13 -8.59
CA TYR A 494 7.38 -23.82 -8.42
C TYR A 494 6.52 -25.07 -8.20
N PHE A 495 6.82 -26.15 -8.90
CA PHE A 495 6.07 -27.40 -8.76
C PHE A 495 6.36 -28.10 -7.42
N LEU A 496 7.57 -27.94 -6.87
CA LEU A 496 7.95 -28.47 -5.56
C LEU A 496 7.38 -27.67 -4.38
N MET A 497 6.79 -26.48 -4.60
CA MET A 497 6.18 -25.69 -3.52
C MET A 497 4.88 -26.31 -2.97
N GLU A 498 4.21 -27.18 -3.73
CA GLU A 498 2.96 -27.84 -3.34
C GLU A 498 3.13 -29.36 -3.25
N PRO A 499 3.66 -29.90 -2.12
CA PRO A 499 4.08 -31.30 -2.02
C PRO A 499 2.97 -32.33 -2.28
N LEU A 500 1.74 -32.02 -1.84
CA LEU A 500 0.61 -32.94 -1.97
C LEU A 500 0.12 -33.03 -3.43
N ILE A 501 -0.01 -31.88 -4.09
CA ILE A 501 -0.40 -31.81 -5.51
C ILE A 501 0.68 -32.46 -6.37
N PHE A 502 1.96 -32.24 -6.05
CA PHE A 502 3.09 -32.91 -6.69
C PHE A 502 2.95 -34.45 -6.63
N MET A 503 2.76 -35.03 -5.44
CA MET A 503 2.59 -36.48 -5.31
C MET A 503 1.32 -37.01 -6.01
N LEU A 504 0.21 -36.28 -5.92
CA LEU A 504 -1.02 -36.64 -6.61
C LEU A 504 -0.83 -36.64 -8.13
N TRP A 505 -0.09 -35.68 -8.69
CA TRP A 505 0.25 -35.65 -10.12
C TRP A 505 0.99 -36.91 -10.57
N PHE A 506 2.06 -37.29 -9.85
CA PHE A 506 2.81 -38.51 -10.16
C PHE A 506 1.97 -39.77 -9.98
N SER A 507 1.14 -39.82 -8.92
CA SER A 507 0.23 -40.93 -8.67
C SER A 507 -0.82 -41.05 -9.77
N VAL A 508 -1.41 -39.94 -10.23
CA VAL A 508 -2.35 -39.92 -11.34
C VAL A 508 -1.66 -40.40 -12.62
N GLY A 509 -0.48 -39.88 -12.93
CA GLY A 509 0.31 -40.32 -14.09
C GLY A 509 0.58 -41.83 -14.06
N ALA A 510 1.03 -42.37 -12.93
CA ALA A 510 1.25 -43.81 -12.76
C ALA A 510 -0.06 -44.60 -12.87
N SER A 511 -1.13 -44.12 -12.23
CA SER A 511 -2.43 -44.81 -12.24
C SER A 511 -3.05 -44.87 -13.63
N LEU A 512 -2.91 -43.80 -14.43
CA LEU A 512 -3.37 -43.76 -15.82
C LEU A 512 -2.63 -44.80 -16.68
N MET A 513 -1.35 -45.04 -16.40
CA MET A 513 -0.53 -46.00 -17.14
C MET A 513 -0.90 -47.46 -16.86
N PHE A 514 -1.26 -47.79 -15.61
CA PHE A 514 -1.51 -49.18 -15.18
C PHE A 514 -3.00 -49.55 -15.05
N TRP A 515 -3.85 -48.64 -14.54
CA TRP A 515 -5.26 -48.88 -14.20
C TRP A 515 -6.24 -47.88 -14.85
N GLY A 516 -5.74 -46.99 -15.70
CA GLY A 516 -6.53 -45.95 -16.36
C GLY A 516 -7.14 -44.93 -15.39
N ARG A 517 -8.23 -44.28 -15.80
CA ARG A 517 -8.85 -43.16 -15.04
C ARG A 517 -9.56 -43.58 -13.74
N GLY A 518 -9.78 -44.87 -13.53
CA GLY A 518 -10.62 -45.40 -12.45
C GLY A 518 -10.06 -45.18 -11.04
N ALA A 519 -8.72 -45.20 -10.90
CA ALA A 519 -8.07 -45.00 -9.61
C ALA A 519 -8.19 -43.55 -9.11
N PHE A 520 -8.00 -42.56 -9.98
CA PHE A 520 -8.14 -41.16 -9.59
C PHE A 520 -9.59 -40.74 -9.39
N CYS A 521 -10.42 -40.89 -10.44
CA CYS A 521 -11.81 -40.43 -10.41
C CYS A 521 -12.66 -41.18 -9.37
N GLY A 522 -12.33 -42.45 -9.09
CA GLY A 522 -13.08 -43.30 -8.17
C GLY A 522 -12.66 -43.24 -6.71
N TRP A 523 -11.42 -42.85 -6.40
CA TRP A 523 -10.91 -42.90 -5.02
C TRP A 523 -10.31 -41.57 -4.55
N LEU A 524 -9.53 -40.89 -5.40
CA LEU A 524 -8.70 -39.75 -4.99
C LEU A 524 -9.31 -38.38 -5.34
N CYS A 525 -10.37 -38.33 -6.15
CA CYS A 525 -11.04 -37.09 -6.54
C CYS A 525 -12.06 -36.66 -5.46
N PRO A 526 -11.89 -35.51 -4.77
CA PRO A 526 -12.84 -35.06 -3.76
C PRO A 526 -14.25 -34.78 -4.33
N PHE A 527 -14.33 -34.29 -5.56
CA PHE A 527 -15.61 -34.07 -6.24
C PHE A 527 -16.35 -35.39 -6.52
N GLY A 528 -15.64 -36.41 -7.03
CA GLY A 528 -16.23 -37.74 -7.23
C GLY A 528 -16.68 -38.39 -5.91
N ALA A 529 -15.87 -38.23 -4.86
CA ALA A 529 -16.22 -38.70 -3.52
C ALA A 529 -17.49 -38.04 -2.98
N LEU A 530 -17.65 -36.73 -3.16
CA LEU A 530 -18.87 -36.01 -2.78
C LEU A 530 -20.10 -36.55 -3.53
N GLN A 531 -20.00 -36.71 -4.85
CA GLN A 531 -21.12 -37.21 -5.67
C GLN A 531 -21.55 -38.61 -5.25
N GLU A 532 -20.60 -39.51 -4.98
CA GLU A 532 -20.90 -40.88 -4.56
C GLU A 532 -21.46 -40.94 -3.13
N LEU A 533 -20.93 -40.16 -2.18
CA LEU A 533 -21.43 -40.10 -0.81
C LEU A 533 -22.85 -39.51 -0.74
N LEU A 534 -23.15 -38.49 -1.54
CA LEU A 534 -24.49 -37.90 -1.62
C LEU A 534 -25.52 -38.90 -2.17
N ASN A 535 -25.15 -39.68 -3.19
CA ASN A 535 -26.04 -40.71 -3.75
C ASN A 535 -26.33 -41.87 -2.80
N LYS A 536 -25.45 -42.12 -1.81
CA LYS A 536 -25.64 -43.14 -0.78
C LYS A 536 -26.37 -42.63 0.47
N CYS A 537 -26.54 -41.32 0.60
CA CYS A 537 -27.35 -40.76 1.67
C CYS A 537 -28.82 -41.10 1.38
N PRO A 538 -29.53 -41.81 2.27
CA PRO A 538 -30.92 -42.16 2.02
C PRO A 538 -31.71 -40.86 1.82
N SER A 539 -32.34 -40.70 0.64
CA SER A 539 -33.34 -39.66 0.45
C SER A 539 -34.41 -39.91 1.50
N SER A 540 -34.55 -39.01 2.46
CA SER A 540 -35.72 -38.93 3.34
C SER A 540 -36.98 -39.06 2.49
N LYS A 541 -37.58 -40.24 2.49
CA LYS A 541 -38.97 -40.45 2.12
C LYS A 541 -39.74 -40.83 3.36
#